data_AF-A0A350QEU7-F1
#
_entry.id   AF-A0A350QEU7-F1
#
_cell.length_a   1.000
_cell.length_b   1.000
_cell.length_c   1.000
_cell.angle_alpha   90.00
_cell.angle_beta   90.00
_cell.angle_gamma   90.00
#
_symmetry.space_group_name_H-M   'P 1'
#
loop_
_entity.id
_entity.type
_entity.pdbx_description
1 polymer ?
#
loop_
_entity_poly.entity_id
_entity_poly.type
_entity_poly.pdbx_seq_one_letter_code
_entity_poly.pdbx_strand_id
1 'polypeptide(L)'
;MNGQEWAEILVPLIVFSALVALMGLILLYNYKKKRLFLQMIERSLQQQLTLPPETIREVARHFFSANRDTRKGVFLLVLSASILAFSYFADFRQNGNLDLNDALNGIAILPALLGLAFLLLARLDRQRLY
;
A
#
# COMPACT_ATOMS: atom_id res chain seq x y z
N MET A 1 -3.93 -21.30 30.84
CA MET A 1 -4.40 -20.72 29.57
C MET A 1 -5.11 -21.80 28.79
N ASN A 2 -6.40 -21.63 28.51
CA ASN A 2 -7.21 -22.62 27.79
C ASN A 2 -7.00 -22.50 26.27
N GLY A 3 -7.31 -23.56 25.51
CA GLY A 3 -7.18 -23.56 24.03
C GLY A 3 -7.97 -22.43 23.34
N GLN A 4 -9.01 -21.91 23.99
CA GLN A 4 -9.82 -20.79 23.51
C GLN A 4 -9.08 -19.45 23.57
N GLU A 5 -8.30 -19.19 24.62
CA GLU A 5 -7.48 -17.97 24.75
C GLU A 5 -6.35 -17.93 23.70
N TRP A 6 -5.77 -19.09 23.38
CA TRP A 6 -4.78 -19.20 22.32
C TRP A 6 -5.37 -18.90 20.94
N ALA A 7 -6.59 -19.38 20.67
CA ALA A 7 -7.28 -19.13 19.41
C ALA A 7 -7.59 -17.63 19.23
N GLU A 8 -8.02 -16.94 20.28
CA GLU A 8 -8.32 -15.51 20.27
C GLU A 8 -7.11 -14.64 19.89
N ILE A 9 -5.90 -15.07 20.24
CA ILE A 9 -4.66 -14.35 19.90
C ILE A 9 -4.10 -14.81 18.55
N LEU A 10 -4.05 -16.11 18.31
CA LEU A 10 -3.41 -16.68 17.11
C LEU A 10 -4.21 -16.37 15.84
N VAL A 11 -5.54 -16.39 15.89
CA VAL A 11 -6.37 -16.18 14.68
C VAL A 11 -6.13 -14.78 14.08
N PRO A 12 -6.25 -13.67 14.82
CA PRO A 12 -5.91 -12.35 14.27
C PRO A 12 -4.46 -12.26 13.81
N LEU A 13 -3.52 -12.80 14.59
CA LEU A 13 -2.09 -12.75 14.28
C LEU A 13 -1.74 -13.46 12.96
N ILE A 14 -2.33 -14.63 12.71
CA ILE A 14 -2.17 -15.38 11.46
C ILE A 14 -2.77 -14.59 10.29
N VAL A 15 -3.95 -14.00 10.46
CA VAL A 15 -4.61 -13.22 9.38
C VAL A 15 -3.78 -11.99 9.01
N PHE A 16 -3.32 -11.21 10.00
CA PHE A 16 -2.50 -10.03 9.74
C PHE A 16 -1.13 -10.39 9.17
N SER A 17 -0.47 -11.45 9.68
CA SER A 17 0.82 -11.89 9.15
C SER A 17 0.72 -12.39 7.71
N ALA A 18 -0.34 -13.12 7.35
CA ALA A 18 -0.60 -13.54 5.99
C ALA A 18 -0.77 -12.34 5.03
N LEU A 19 -1.49 -11.30 5.48
CA LEU A 19 -1.69 -10.08 4.71
C LEU A 19 -0.37 -9.31 4.51
N VAL A 20 0.45 -9.19 5.55
CA VAL A 20 1.80 -8.59 5.48
C VAL A 20 2.69 -9.38 4.52
N ALA A 21 2.69 -10.72 4.61
CA ALA A 21 3.48 -11.58 3.73
C ALA A 21 3.06 -11.43 2.26
N LEU A 22 1.74 -11.40 1.98
CA LEU A 22 1.21 -11.18 0.64
C LEU A 22 1.64 -9.82 0.10
N MET A 23 1.53 -8.77 0.90
CA MET A 23 1.92 -7.42 0.51
C MET A 23 3.43 -7.32 0.24
N GLY A 24 4.25 -7.96 1.08
CA GLY A 24 5.69 -8.09 0.89
C GLY A 24 6.05 -8.81 -0.41
N LEU A 25 5.34 -9.90 -0.74
CA LEU A 25 5.54 -10.65 -1.98
C LEU A 25 5.25 -9.77 -3.22
N ILE A 26 4.14 -9.02 -3.18
CA ILE A 26 3.75 -8.10 -4.27
C ILE A 26 4.81 -6.99 -4.44
N LEU A 27 5.31 -6.42 -3.33
CA LEU A 27 6.37 -5.41 -3.35
C LEU A 27 7.66 -5.97 -3.95
N LEU A 28 8.08 -7.16 -3.52
CA LEU A 28 9.28 -7.83 -4.00
C LEU A 28 9.18 -8.17 -5.50
N TYR A 29 8.01 -8.61 -5.96
CA TYR A 29 7.73 -8.85 -7.38
C TYR A 29 7.85 -7.57 -8.21
N ASN A 30 7.22 -6.47 -7.76
CA ASN A 30 7.29 -5.17 -8.43
C ASN A 30 8.71 -4.61 -8.47
N TYR A 31 9.45 -4.76 -7.37
CA TYR A 31 10.86 -4.37 -7.29
C TYR A 31 11.72 -5.15 -8.29
N LYS A 32 11.58 -6.49 -8.33
CA LYS A 32 12.30 -7.33 -9.30
C LYS A 32 11.98 -6.93 -10.74
N LYS A 33 10.71 -6.69 -11.07
CA LYS A 33 10.30 -6.20 -12.40
C LYS A 33 11.00 -4.89 -12.78
N LYS A 34 10.99 -3.90 -11.89
CA LYS A 34 11.63 -2.60 -12.15
C LYS A 34 13.14 -2.75 -12.30
N ARG A 35 13.80 -3.57 -11.47
CA ARG A 35 15.24 -3.84 -11.56
C ARG A 35 15.62 -4.50 -12.87
N LEU A 36 14.92 -5.55 -13.28
CA LEU A 36 15.16 -6.25 -14.55
C LEU A 36 14.98 -5.32 -15.75
N PHE A 37 13.98 -4.44 -15.70
CA PHE A 37 13.75 -3.46 -16.75
C PHE A 37 14.90 -2.45 -16.87
N LEU A 38 15.38 -1.89 -15.76
CA LEU A 38 16.52 -0.97 -15.77
C LEU A 38 17.79 -1.65 -16.30
N GLN A 39 18.04 -2.90 -15.92
CA GLN A 39 19.17 -3.69 -16.43
C GLN A 39 19.06 -3.96 -17.94
N MET A 40 17.84 -4.19 -18.45
CA MET A 40 17.61 -4.34 -19.88
C MET A 40 17.95 -3.04 -20.63
N ILE A 41 17.47 -1.89 -20.15
CA ILE A 41 17.81 -0.59 -20.76
C ILE A 41 19.32 -0.36 -20.75
N GLU A 42 19.97 -0.58 -19.61
CA GLU A 42 21.42 -0.39 -19.47
C GLU A 42 22.21 -1.21 -20.51
N ARG A 43 21.85 -2.49 -20.68
CA ARG A 43 22.47 -3.37 -21.69
C ARG A 43 22.18 -2.92 -23.12
N SER A 44 20.95 -2.48 -23.42
CA SER A 44 20.61 -1.99 -24.76
C SER A 44 21.38 -0.72 -25.13
N LEU A 45 21.58 0.19 -24.17
CA LEU A 45 22.39 1.39 -24.36
C LEU A 45 23.87 1.04 -24.60
N GLN A 46 24.43 0.09 -23.85
CA GLN A 46 25.80 -0.40 -24.04
C GLN A 46 26.03 -1.04 -25.43
N GLN A 47 25.00 -1.68 -25.99
CA GLN A 47 25.04 -2.31 -27.31
C GLN A 47 24.81 -1.33 -28.48
N GLN A 48 24.72 -0.02 -28.20
CA GLN A 48 24.39 1.02 -29.20
C GLN A 48 23.09 0.75 -29.96
N LEU A 49 22.17 -0.05 -29.38
CA LEU A 49 20.83 -0.20 -29.94
C LEU A 49 20.09 1.13 -29.74
N THR A 50 19.74 1.79 -30.83
CA THR A 50 18.88 2.97 -30.83
C THR A 50 17.45 2.54 -30.49
N LEU A 51 17.15 2.46 -29.19
CA LEU A 51 15.78 2.28 -28.73
C LEU A 51 14.96 3.51 -29.16
N PRO A 52 13.82 3.31 -29.87
CA PRO A 52 12.96 4.42 -30.25
C PRO A 52 12.55 5.21 -29.00
N PRO A 53 12.61 6.55 -29.03
CA PRO A 53 12.25 7.38 -27.88
C PRO A 53 10.79 7.17 -27.45
N GLU A 54 9.92 6.74 -28.37
CA GLU A 54 8.54 6.36 -28.09
C GLU A 54 8.45 5.15 -27.15
N THR A 55 9.27 4.12 -27.38
CA THR A 55 9.31 2.93 -26.53
C THR A 55 9.77 3.27 -25.12
N ILE A 56 10.79 4.13 -24.98
CA ILE A 56 11.28 4.57 -23.67
C ILE A 56 10.19 5.36 -22.94
N ARG A 57 9.48 6.24 -23.65
CA ARG A 57 8.40 7.06 -23.08
C ARG A 57 7.23 6.22 -22.61
N GLU A 58 6.74 5.30 -23.43
CA GLU A 58 5.61 4.44 -23.06
C GLU A 58 5.94 3.55 -21.86
N VAL A 59 7.16 3.02 -21.82
CA VAL A 59 7.55 2.19 -20.68
C VAL A 59 7.80 3.03 -19.43
N ALA A 60 8.42 4.22 -19.55
CA ALA A 60 8.52 5.16 -18.43
C ALA A 60 7.13 5.53 -17.89
N ARG A 61 6.16 5.78 -18.77
CA ARG A 61 4.77 6.06 -18.39
C ARG A 61 4.13 4.89 -17.65
N HIS A 62 4.42 3.65 -18.04
CA HIS A 62 3.94 2.45 -17.35
C HIS A 62 4.49 2.32 -15.91
N PHE A 63 5.76 2.66 -15.70
CA PHE A 63 6.39 2.55 -14.37
C PHE A 63 6.10 3.73 -13.45
N PHE A 64 6.07 4.95 -14.00
CA PHE A 64 5.99 6.22 -13.26
C PHE A 64 4.63 6.92 -13.39
N SER A 65 3.58 6.22 -13.84
CA SER A 65 2.25 6.81 -14.01
C SER A 65 1.71 7.41 -12.70
N ALA A 66 1.31 8.68 -12.73
CA ALA A 66 0.61 9.36 -11.63
C ALA A 66 -0.68 8.63 -11.19
N ASN A 67 -1.30 7.84 -12.07
CA ASN A 67 -2.49 7.05 -11.77
C ASN A 67 -2.22 5.89 -10.78
N ARG A 68 -0.96 5.63 -10.44
CA ARG A 68 -0.58 4.65 -9.44
C ARG A 68 -0.72 5.20 -8.03
N ASP A 69 -0.49 6.50 -7.86
CA ASP A 69 -0.54 7.16 -6.55
C ASP A 69 -1.99 7.45 -6.14
N THR A 70 -2.89 7.75 -7.09
CA THR A 70 -4.33 7.81 -6.81
C THR A 70 -4.88 6.49 -6.25
N ARG A 71 -4.51 5.35 -6.87
CA ARG A 71 -4.97 4.03 -6.41
C ARG A 71 -4.48 3.71 -5.00
N LYS A 72 -3.20 4.00 -4.70
CA LYS A 72 -2.64 3.83 -3.35
C LYS A 72 -3.40 4.71 -2.34
N GLY A 73 -3.67 5.96 -2.70
CA GLY A 73 -4.41 6.89 -1.86
C GLY A 73 -5.81 6.39 -1.52
N VAL A 74 -6.59 5.99 -2.54
CA VAL A 74 -7.93 5.42 -2.35
C VAL A 74 -7.88 4.15 -1.49
N PHE A 75 -6.93 3.24 -1.75
CA PHE A 75 -6.82 1.99 -1.00
C PHE A 75 -6.53 2.23 0.49
N LEU A 76 -5.67 3.19 0.81
CA LEU A 76 -5.36 3.57 2.19
C LEU A 76 -6.55 4.22 2.91
N LEU A 77 -7.34 5.04 2.20
CA LEU A 77 -8.58 5.58 2.75
C LEU A 77 -9.62 4.49 3.02
N VAL A 78 -9.79 3.54 2.10
CA VAL A 78 -10.68 2.39 2.29
C VAL A 78 -10.22 1.54 3.48
N LEU A 79 -8.91 1.28 3.59
CA LEU A 79 -8.36 0.55 4.73
C LEU A 79 -8.65 1.26 6.06
N SER A 80 -8.42 2.57 6.13
CA SER A 80 -8.74 3.37 7.32
C SER A 80 -10.24 3.32 7.65
N ALA A 81 -11.11 3.54 6.65
CA ALA A 81 -12.55 3.48 6.82
C ALA A 81 -13.03 2.11 7.30
N SER A 82 -12.44 1.02 6.79
CA SER A 82 -12.73 -0.33 7.24
C SER A 82 -12.33 -0.56 8.71
N ILE A 83 -11.17 -0.05 9.15
CA ILE A 83 -10.73 -0.17 10.55
C ILE A 83 -11.68 0.62 11.46
N LEU A 84 -12.05 1.84 11.08
CA LEU A 84 -13.00 2.67 11.84
C LEU A 84 -14.39 2.02 11.91
N ALA A 85 -14.90 1.51 10.79
CA ALA A 85 -16.17 0.79 10.75
C ALA A 85 -16.12 -0.47 11.62
N PHE A 86 -15.03 -1.23 11.55
CA PHE A 86 -14.83 -2.41 12.39
C PHE A 86 -14.81 -2.07 13.88
N SER A 87 -14.06 -1.04 14.28
CA SER A 87 -14.04 -0.58 15.67
C SER A 87 -15.43 -0.13 16.15
N TYR A 88 -16.19 0.55 15.29
CA TYR A 88 -17.55 0.99 15.61
C TYR A 88 -18.52 -0.18 15.82
N PHE A 89 -18.45 -1.24 15.00
CA PHE A 89 -19.38 -2.37 15.08
C PHE A 89 -18.98 -3.46 16.09
N ALA A 90 -17.69 -3.62 16.37
CA ALA A 90 -17.21 -4.72 17.21
C ALA A 90 -17.46 -4.51 18.71
N ASP A 91 -17.67 -3.26 19.15
CA ASP A 91 -17.97 -2.85 20.54
C ASP A 91 -17.20 -3.66 21.60
N PHE A 92 -15.87 -3.52 21.59
CA PHE A 92 -15.00 -4.27 22.49
C PHE A 92 -15.22 -3.85 23.95
N ARG A 93 -15.18 -4.82 24.88
CA ARG A 93 -15.32 -4.54 26.32
C ARG A 93 -14.16 -3.67 26.82
N GLN A 94 -14.49 -2.58 27.49
CA GLN A 94 -13.54 -1.73 28.21
C GLN A 94 -12.97 -2.45 29.44
N ASN A 95 -11.81 -3.10 29.28
CA ASN A 95 -11.07 -3.73 30.36
C ASN A 95 -9.69 -3.06 30.50
N GLY A 96 -9.59 -1.97 31.26
CA GLY A 96 -8.32 -1.32 31.62
C GLY A 96 -8.21 0.15 31.18
N ASN A 97 -6.99 0.70 31.22
CA ASN A 97 -6.73 2.13 30.97
C ASN A 97 -6.65 2.51 29.47
N LEU A 98 -6.60 1.52 28.57
CA LEU A 98 -6.57 1.70 27.12
C LEU A 98 -7.73 0.93 26.52
N ASP A 99 -8.71 1.66 26.01
CA ASP A 99 -9.79 1.06 25.24
C ASP A 99 -9.23 0.57 23.90
N LEU A 100 -9.55 -0.68 23.55
CA LEU A 100 -9.15 -1.27 22.28
C LEU A 100 -9.78 -0.51 21.11
N ASN A 101 -10.99 0.04 21.29
CA ASN A 101 -11.61 0.90 20.31
C ASN A 101 -10.81 2.19 20.08
N ASP A 102 -10.35 2.84 21.15
CA ASP A 102 -9.53 4.05 21.03
C ASP A 102 -8.19 3.76 20.34
N ALA A 103 -7.56 2.62 20.65
CA ALA A 103 -6.34 2.19 19.99
C ALA A 103 -6.55 1.95 18.49
N LEU A 104 -7.62 1.24 18.10
CA LEU A 104 -7.95 0.96 16.70
C LEU A 104 -8.27 2.25 15.93
N ASN A 105 -9.03 3.16 16.52
CA ASN A 105 -9.33 4.46 15.95
C ASN A 105 -8.05 5.29 15.75
N GLY A 106 -7.15 5.28 16.74
CA GLY A 106 -5.84 5.93 16.63
C GLY A 106 -4.98 5.37 15.49
N ILE A 107 -4.91 4.04 15.37
CA ILE A 107 -4.14 3.37 14.30
C ILE A 107 -4.74 3.67 12.92
N ALA A 108 -6.05 3.84 12.80
CA ALA A 108 -6.73 4.16 11.55
C ALA A 108 -6.39 5.57 11.00
N ILE A 109 -5.92 6.51 11.83
CA ILE A 109 -5.55 7.86 11.41
C ILE A 109 -4.34 7.84 10.45
N LEU A 110 -3.36 6.96 10.70
CA LEU A 110 -2.17 6.85 9.86
C LEU A 110 -2.50 6.54 8.39
N PRO A 111 -3.23 5.46 8.06
CA PRO A 111 -3.63 5.20 6.69
C PRO A 111 -4.58 6.27 6.14
N ALA A 112 -5.41 6.93 6.96
CA ALA A 112 -6.23 8.05 6.50
C ALA A 112 -5.39 9.20 5.95
N LEU A 113 -4.43 9.68 6.75
CA LEU A 113 -3.56 10.80 6.39
C LEU A 113 -2.66 10.46 5.21
N LEU A 114 -2.10 9.25 5.18
CA LEU A 114 -1.33 8.77 4.02
C LEU A 114 -2.20 8.71 2.76
N GLY A 115 -3.43 8.21 2.88
CA GLY A 115 -4.38 8.16 1.78
C GLY A 115 -4.68 9.54 1.19
N LEU A 116 -4.96 10.52 2.06
CA LEU A 116 -5.15 11.92 1.68
C LEU A 116 -3.89 12.52 1.04
N ALA A 117 -2.71 12.25 1.59
CA ALA A 117 -1.44 12.74 1.04
C ALA A 117 -1.20 12.22 -0.39
N PHE A 118 -1.43 10.94 -0.64
CA PHE A 118 -1.32 10.35 -1.99
C PHE A 118 -2.32 10.96 -2.98
N LEU A 119 -3.57 11.22 -2.55
CA LEU A 119 -4.57 11.88 -3.39
C LEU A 119 -4.20 13.34 -3.68
N LEU A 120 -3.68 14.07 -2.70
CA LEU A 120 -3.20 15.44 -2.88
C LEU A 120 -2.03 15.49 -3.86
N LEU A 121 -1.02 14.63 -3.67
CA LEU A 121 0.11 14.52 -4.60
C LEU A 121 -0.36 14.23 -6.02
N ALA A 122 -1.27 13.28 -6.19
CA ALA A 122 -1.81 12.97 -7.51
C ALA A 122 -2.60 14.12 -8.13
N ARG A 123 -3.28 14.95 -7.32
CA ARG A 123 -3.96 16.16 -7.79
C ARG A 123 -2.95 17.22 -8.24
N LEU A 124 -1.88 17.44 -7.47
CA LEU A 124 -0.81 18.38 -7.84
C LEU A 124 -0.07 17.94 -9.12
N ASP A 125 0.26 16.66 -9.24
CA ASP A 125 0.92 16.13 -10.44
C ASP A 125 0.05 16.28 -11.68
N ARG A 126 -1.27 16.12 -11.55
CA ARG A 126 -2.21 16.37 -12.66
C ARG A 126 -2.19 17.85 -13.08
N GLN A 127 -2.01 18.79 -12.15
CA GLN A 127 -1.95 20.23 -12.46
C GLN A 127 -0.64 20.64 -13.16
N ARG A 128 0.46 19.92 -12.95
CA ARG A 128 1.76 20.21 -13.61
C ARG A 128 1.84 19.75 -15.07
N LEU A 129 0.87 18.95 -15.52
CA LEU A 129 0.81 18.39 -16.88
C LEU A 129 -0.13 19.18 -17.83
N TYR A 130 -0.75 20.26 -17.34
CA TYR A 130 -1.53 21.23 -18.11
C TYR A 130 -0.85 22.60 -18.04
#